data_AF-A0A0B1ZQX1-F1
#
_entry.id   AF-A0A0B1ZQX1-F1
#
_cell.length_a   1.000
_cell.length_b   1.000
_cell.length_c   1.000
_cell.angle_alpha   90.00
_cell.angle_beta   90.00
_cell.angle_gamma   90.00
#
_symmetry.space_group_name_H-M   'P 1'
#
loop_
_entity.id
_entity.type
_entity.pdbx_description
1 polymer ?
#
loop_
_entity_poly.entity_id
_entity_poly.type
_entity_poly.pdbx_seq_one_letter_code
_entity_poly.pdbx_strand_id
1 'polypeptide(L)' 'MSERDPAAGRFAAIQITRLLGVACVIAGMLIATGRILPSLPDWVGYLLIANGLLDVFVIPSILIKKWRTPK' A
#
# COMPACT_ATOMS: atom_id res chain seq x y z
N MET A 1 6.65 -14.45 29.25
CA MET A 1 5.81 -13.95 28.14
C MET A 1 6.78 -13.72 26.99
N SER A 2 6.73 -14.54 25.93
CA SER A 2 7.74 -14.51 24.84
C SER A 2 7.87 -13.09 24.30
N GLU A 3 9.08 -12.53 24.37
CA GLU A 3 9.40 -11.19 23.87
C GLU A 3 9.11 -11.19 22.37
N ARG A 4 8.02 -10.53 21.97
CA ARG A 4 7.54 -10.56 20.58
C ARG A 4 8.61 -9.89 19.73
N ASP A 5 9.31 -10.66 18.91
CA ASP A 5 10.41 -10.15 18.09
C ASP A 5 9.90 -8.94 17.28
N PRO A 6 10.44 -7.72 17.53
CA PRO A 6 10.02 -6.53 16.82
C PRO A 6 10.29 -6.64 15.31
N ALA A 7 11.18 -7.53 14.85
CA ALA A 7 11.41 -7.78 13.43
C ALA A 7 10.19 -8.42 12.75
N ALA A 8 9.50 -9.35 13.40
CA ALA A 8 8.30 -9.99 12.85
C ALA A 8 7.16 -8.98 12.67
N GLY A 9 6.98 -8.06 13.64
CA GLY A 9 6.00 -6.99 13.54
C GLY A 9 6.30 -6.00 12.41
N ARG A 10 7.58 -5.63 12.23
CA ARG A 10 8.04 -4.76 11.14
C ARG A 10 7.83 -5.39 9.77
N PHE A 11 8.17 -6.67 9.63
CA PHE A 11 7.93 -7.42 8.40
C PHE A 11 6.44 -7.50 8.06
N ALA A 12 5.60 -7.86 9.04
CA ALA A 12 4.15 -7.93 8.85
C ALA A 12 3.57 -6.59 8.41
N ALA A 13 3.98 -5.49 9.04
CA ALA A 13 3.55 -4.15 8.67
C ALA A 13 3.92 -3.79 7.22
N ILE A 14 5.16 -4.04 6.79
CA ILE A 14 5.58 -3.81 5.38
C ILE A 14 4.73 -4.64 4.42
N GLN A 15 4.50 -5.92 4.72
CA GLN A 15 3.74 -6.81 3.85
C GLN A 15 2.27 -6.40 3.76
N ILE A 16 1.65 -6.02 4.87
CA ILE A 16 0.27 -5.52 4.90
C ILE A 16 0.15 -4.23 4.08
N THR A 17 1.08 -3.29 4.22
CA THR A 17 1.08 -2.07 3.41
C THR A 17 1.17 -2.37 1.91
N ARG A 18 2.03 -3.32 1.50
CA ARG A 18 2.11 -3.73 0.09
C ARG A 18 0.82 -4.38 -0.39
N LEU A 19 0.22 -5.27 0.42
CA LEU A 19 -1.04 -5.92 0.06
C LEU A 19 -2.18 -4.90 -0.10
N LEU A 20 -2.28 -3.94 0.82
CA LEU A 20 -3.26 -2.85 0.74
C LEU A 20 -3.01 -1.97 -0.49
N GLY A 21 -1.76 -1.59 -0.77
CA GLY A 21 -1.44 -0.81 -1.96
C GLY A 21 -1.79 -1.55 -3.27
N VAL A 22 -1.54 -2.86 -3.36
CA VAL A 22 -1.96 -3.68 -4.50
C VAL A 22 -3.48 -3.73 -4.61
N ALA A 23 -4.19 -3.90 -3.48
CA ALA A 23 -5.65 -3.86 -3.46
C ALA A 23 -6.19 -2.51 -3.96
N CYS A 24 -5.57 -1.39 -3.57
CA CYS A 24 -5.90 -0.06 -4.07
C CYS A 24 -5.66 0.07 -5.58
N VAL A 25 -4.56 -0.46 -6.11
CA VAL A 25 -4.30 -0.48 -7.56
C VAL A 25 -5.36 -1.27 -8.30
N ILE A 26 -5.72 -2.46 -7.82
CA ILE A 26 -6.76 -3.29 -8.43
C ILE A 26 -8.12 -2.56 -8.37
N ALA A 27 -8.48 -2.00 -7.22
CA ALA A 27 -9.71 -1.22 -7.07
C ALA A 27 -9.72 -0.02 -8.03
N GLY A 28 -8.62 0.71 -8.14
CA GLY A 28 -8.50 1.85 -9.05
C GLY A 28 -8.63 1.44 -10.52
N MET A 29 -8.09 0.28 -10.92
CA MET A 29 -8.31 -0.27 -12.27
C MET A 29 -9.78 -0.63 -12.51
N LEU A 30 -10.46 -1.20 -11.52
CA LEU A 30 -11.89 -1.51 -11.62
C LEU A 30 -12.76 -0.24 -11.70
N ILE A 31 -12.34 0.86 -11.05
CA ILE A 31 -13.00 2.17 -11.17
C ILE A 31 -12.74 2.76 -12.55
N ALA A 32 -11.48 2.80 -13.01
CA ALA A 32 -11.10 3.37 -14.30
C ALA A 32 -11.68 2.60 -15.51
N THR A 33 -12.11 1.34 -15.30
CA THR A 33 -12.82 0.54 -16.31
C THR A 33 -14.34 0.61 -16.17
N GLY A 34 -14.85 1.41 -15.23
CA GLY A 34 -16.29 1.58 -14.98
C GLY A 34 -16.98 0.34 -14.43
N ARG A 35 -16.24 -0.65 -13.92
CA ARG A 35 -16.79 -1.98 -13.59
C ARG A 35 -17.52 -2.04 -12.25
N ILE A 36 -17.09 -1.22 -11.28
CA ILE A 36 -17.68 -1.18 -9.93
C ILE A 36 -18.33 0.16 -9.59
N LEU A 37 -17.85 1.26 -10.17
CA LEU A 37 -18.34 2.62 -9.93
C LEU A 37 -18.44 3.40 -11.26
N PRO A 38 -19.38 3.04 -12.14
CA PRO A 38 -19.51 3.65 -13.47
C PRO A 38 -19.89 5.13 -13.47
N SER A 39 -20.38 5.66 -12.35
CA SER A 39 -20.67 7.09 -12.18
C SER A 39 -19.46 7.92 -11.75
N LEU A 40 -18.36 7.27 -11.36
CA LEU A 40 -17.13 7.97 -11.00
C LEU A 40 -16.32 8.32 -12.26
N PRO A 41 -15.72 9.52 -12.33
CA PRO A 41 -14.79 9.85 -13.40
C PRO A 41 -13.53 8.96 -13.39
N ASP A 42 -13.03 8.60 -14.57
CA ASP A 42 -11.84 7.74 -14.73
C ASP A 42 -10.59 8.27 -14.03
N TRP A 43 -10.44 9.60 -13.95
CA TRP A 43 -9.30 10.22 -13.27
C TRP A 43 -9.22 9.87 -11.78
N VAL A 44 -10.34 9.57 -11.14
CA VAL A 44 -10.36 9.11 -9.74
C VAL A 44 -9.75 7.71 -9.64
N GLY A 45 -10.06 6.84 -10.60
CA GLY A 45 -9.43 5.52 -10.71
C GLY A 45 -7.92 5.63 -10.90
N TYR A 46 -7.47 6.53 -11.78
CA TYR A 46 -6.03 6.78 -11.99
C TYR A 46 -5.32 7.34 -10.75
N LEU A 47 -5.95 8.25 -10.00
CA LEU A 47 -5.39 8.73 -8.73
C LEU A 47 -5.26 7.61 -7.70
N LEU A 48 -6.27 6.74 -7.62
CA LEU A 48 -6.23 5.61 -6.69
C LEU A 48 -5.13 4.60 -7.07
N ILE A 49 -4.94 4.35 -8.37
CA ILE A 49 -3.82 3.54 -8.87
C ILE A 49 -2.49 4.18 -8.49
N ALA A 50 -2.32 5.48 -8.75
CA ALA A 50 -1.09 6.20 -8.43
C ALA A 50 -0.78 6.13 -6.92
N ASN A 51 -1.79 6.36 -6.06
CA ASN A 51 -1.64 6.25 -4.62
C ASN A 51 -1.28 4.82 -4.20
N GLY A 52 -1.97 3.81 -4.72
CA GLY A 52 -1.65 2.41 -4.44
C GLY A 52 -0.22 2.03 -4.83
N LEU A 53 0.29 2.54 -5.95
CA LEU A 53 1.70 2.34 -6.34
C LEU A 53 2.66 3.00 -5.34
N LEU A 54 2.36 4.22 -4.86
CA LEU A 54 3.15 4.86 -3.80
C LEU A 54 3.15 4.02 -2.53
N ASP A 55 2.01 3.46 -2.15
CA ASP A 55 1.90 2.58 -0.99
C ASP A 55 2.66 1.25 -1.17
N VAL A 56 2.75 0.71 -2.39
CA VAL A 56 3.50 -0.53 -2.66
C VAL A 56 5.02 -0.33 -2.66
N PHE A 57 5.50 0.83 -3.14
CA PHE A 57 6.92 1.05 -3.41
C PHE A 57 7.58 2.10 -2.51
N VAL A 58 6.89 3.21 -2.23
CA VAL A 58 7.46 4.35 -1.51
C VAL A 58 7.31 4.17 0.00
N ILE A 59 6.09 3.86 0.49
CA ILE A 59 5.85 3.72 1.93
C ILE A 59 6.74 2.64 2.58
N PRO A 60 6.87 1.41 2.03
CA PRO A 60 7.76 0.39 2.59
C PRO A 60 9.21 0.84 2.63
N SER A 61 9.67 1.55 1.59
CA SER A 61 11.03 2.08 1.52
C SER A 61 11.28 3.13 2.62
N ILE A 62 10.29 3.96 2.94
CA ILE A 62 10.36 4.91 4.06
C ILE A 62 10.35 4.17 5.40
N LEU A 63 9.47 3.18 5.58
CA LEU A 63 9.40 2.35 6.80
C LEU A 63 10.73 1.63 7.07
N ILE A 64 11.32 1.02 6.04
CA ILE A 64 12.62 0.37 6.12
C ILE A 64 13.68 1.37 6.55
N LYS A 65 13.77 2.54 5.91
CA LYS A 65 14.74 3.59 6.29
C LYS A 65 14.54 4.04 7.74
N LYS A 66 13.29 4.26 8.17
CA LYS A 66 12.96 4.69 9.53
C LYS A 66 13.41 3.67 10.57
N TRP A 67 13.14 2.38 10.36
CA TRP A 67 13.50 1.31 11.29
C TRP A 67 14.95 0.85 11.19
N ARG A 68 15.64 1.20 10.10
CA ARG A 68 17.06 0.90 9.96
C ARG A 68 17.92 1.76 10.87
N THR A 69 17.47 2.94 11.30
CA THR A 69 18.28 3.94 12.01
C THR A 69 18.75 3.42 13.37
N PRO A 70 20.04 3.10 13.54
CA PRO A 70 20.69 3.05 14.84
C PRO A 70 21.35 4.41 15.05
N LYS A 71 20.82 5.23 15.95
CA LYS A 71 21.66 6.23 16.59
C LYS A 71 21.86 5.80 18.02
#